data_AF-A0A553QE67-F1
#
_entry.id   AF-A0A553QE67-F1
#
_cell.length_a   1.000
_cell.length_b   1.000
_cell.length_c   1.000
_cell.angle_alpha   90.00
_cell.angle_beta   90.00
_cell.angle_gamma   90.00
#
_symmetry.space_group_name_H-M   'P 1'
#
loop_
_entity.id
_entity.type
_entity.pdbx_description
1 polymer ?
#
loop_
_entity_poly.entity_id
_entity_poly.type
_entity_poly.pdbx_seq_one_letter_code
_entity_poly.pdbx_strand_id
1 'polypeptide(L)'
;MCLTSSLIFSPRCHLVSCLGTEFRKGAGVLDIVYESPFQLLTCGYDTFIRYWDLRICSRKCVMEWEEPHDSALYCIKTDKNHMIASGSSYYGVVRLWDKRQTRCLQMFQLAPTTSSPVYSLSFNTTHLYAALASVLFSLDFRATGSQSWK
;
A
#
# COMPACT_ATOMS: atom_id res chain seq x y z
N MET A 1 -4.51 -3.86 -52.48
CA MET A 1 -4.20 -4.55 -51.21
C MET A 1 -3.19 -3.69 -50.46
N CYS A 2 -3.63 -2.81 -49.55
CA CYS A 2 -2.71 -2.09 -48.66
C CYS A 2 -2.68 -2.83 -47.34
N LEU A 3 -1.51 -3.38 -47.00
CA LEU A 3 -1.23 -4.00 -45.70
C LEU A 3 -1.40 -2.94 -44.61
N THR A 4 -2.36 -3.17 -43.71
CA THR A 4 -2.45 -2.46 -42.46
C THR A 4 -1.20 -2.78 -41.64
N SER A 5 -0.41 -1.74 -41.35
CA SER A 5 0.69 -1.81 -40.39
C SER A 5 0.11 -2.27 -39.05
N SER A 6 0.32 -3.54 -38.74
CA SER A 6 0.11 -4.07 -37.40
C SER A 6 1.21 -3.46 -36.54
N LEU A 7 0.85 -2.49 -35.70
CA LEU A 7 1.72 -2.00 -34.64
C LEU A 7 2.02 -3.19 -33.72
N ILE A 8 3.15 -3.84 -33.94
CA ILE A 8 3.67 -4.88 -33.07
C ILE A 8 4.04 -4.18 -31.76
N PHE A 9 3.16 -4.28 -30.77
CA PHE A 9 3.41 -3.83 -29.41
C PHE A 9 4.46 -4.77 -28.81
N SER A 10 5.74 -4.45 -29.01
CA SER A 10 6.83 -5.21 -28.40
C SER A 10 7.02 -4.71 -26.97
N PRO A 11 6.68 -5.51 -25.94
CA PRO A 11 6.87 -5.11 -24.56
C PRO A 11 8.38 -5.00 -24.28
N ARG A 12 8.78 -3.84 -23.78
CA ARG A 12 10.17 -3.46 -23.55
C ARG A 12 10.46 -3.51 -22.05
N CYS A 13 11.17 -4.53 -21.57
CA CYS A 13 11.59 -4.61 -20.17
C CYS A 13 12.68 -3.55 -19.88
N HIS A 14 12.44 -2.63 -18.95
CA HIS A 14 13.39 -1.60 -18.55
C HIS A 14 13.40 -1.47 -17.02
N LEU A 15 14.60 -1.35 -16.44
CA LEU A 15 14.76 -1.02 -15.02
C LEU A 15 14.40 0.45 -14.81
N VAL A 16 13.40 0.72 -13.97
CA VAL A 16 12.92 2.10 -13.71
C VAL A 16 13.71 2.75 -12.57
N SER A 17 13.95 2.03 -11.48
CA SER A 17 14.79 2.49 -10.37
C SER A 17 15.29 1.31 -9.55
N CYS A 18 16.40 1.50 -8.84
CA CYS A 18 16.85 0.61 -7.78
C CYS A 18 17.03 1.42 -6.49
N LEU A 19 16.30 1.02 -5.45
CA LEU A 19 16.72 1.24 -4.09
C LEU A 19 18.03 0.46 -3.92
N GLY A 20 19.11 1.09 -3.46
CA GLY A 20 20.44 0.46 -3.34
C GLY A 20 20.51 -0.80 -2.46
N THR A 21 21.68 -1.12 -1.93
CA THR A 21 21.89 -2.36 -1.15
C THR A 21 21.72 -2.19 0.36
N GLU A 22 21.55 -0.95 0.83
CA GLU A 22 21.53 -0.57 2.25
C GLU A 22 20.14 -0.72 2.89
N PHE A 23 19.49 -1.88 2.71
CA PHE A 23 18.24 -2.19 3.40
C PHE A 23 18.44 -3.37 4.34
N ARG A 24 17.63 -3.43 5.40
CA ARG A 24 17.61 -4.61 6.28
C ARG A 24 17.45 -5.86 5.40
N LYS A 25 18.31 -6.86 5.60
CA LYS A 25 18.33 -8.10 4.80
C LYS A 25 16.90 -8.64 4.68
N GLY A 26 16.38 -8.73 3.45
CA GLY A 26 15.01 -9.22 3.20
C GLY A 26 13.97 -8.17 2.79
N ALA A 27 14.37 -6.97 2.34
CA ALA A 27 13.50 -5.87 1.86
C ALA A 27 12.72 -6.17 0.56
N GLY A 28 11.95 -7.26 0.52
CA GLY A 28 11.06 -7.57 -0.59
C GLY A 28 9.87 -6.62 -0.63
N VAL A 29 9.54 -6.13 -1.83
CA VAL A 29 8.29 -5.40 -2.10
C VAL A 29 7.16 -6.42 -2.21
N LEU A 30 6.09 -6.19 -1.46
CA LEU A 30 4.94 -7.09 -1.35
C LEU A 30 3.71 -6.60 -2.12
N ASP A 31 3.55 -5.29 -2.25
CA ASP A 31 2.45 -4.71 -3.04
C ASP A 31 2.91 -3.44 -3.78
N ILE A 32 2.24 -3.18 -4.90
CA ILE A 32 2.47 -2.05 -5.80
C ILE A 32 1.14 -1.50 -6.31
N VAL A 33 0.98 -0.18 -6.24
CA VAL A 33 -0.26 0.49 -6.66
C VAL A 33 0.04 1.70 -7.54
N TYR A 34 -0.61 1.77 -8.70
CA TYR A 34 -0.64 2.98 -9.52
C TYR A 34 -1.59 4.01 -8.94
N GLU A 35 -1.04 5.20 -8.68
CA GLU A 35 -1.80 6.40 -8.41
C GLU A 35 -2.17 7.12 -9.71
N SER A 36 -1.18 7.29 -10.59
CA SER A 36 -1.31 7.84 -11.94
C SER A 36 -0.32 7.13 -12.88
N PRO A 37 -0.37 7.35 -14.22
CA PRO A 37 0.55 6.69 -15.15
C PRO A 37 2.05 6.88 -14.86
N PHE A 38 2.39 7.89 -14.05
CA PHE A 38 3.77 8.21 -13.69
C PHE A 38 4.03 8.14 -12.19
N GLN A 39 3.06 7.70 -11.39
CA GLN A 39 3.17 7.72 -9.93
C GLN A 39 2.79 6.35 -9.37
N LEU A 40 3.71 5.80 -8.58
CA LEU A 40 3.58 4.48 -7.98
C LEU A 40 3.78 4.55 -6.47
N LEU A 41 3.03 3.71 -5.76
CA LEU A 41 3.26 3.41 -4.37
C LEU A 41 3.72 1.96 -4.24
N THR A 42 4.65 1.70 -3.33
CA THR A 42 5.14 0.35 -3.00
C THR A 42 5.21 0.17 -1.50
N CYS A 43 5.00 -1.05 -1.00
CA CYS A 43 5.25 -1.41 0.39
C CYS A 43 5.87 -2.80 0.52
N GLY A 44 6.47 -3.13 1.66
CA GLY A 44 7.06 -4.45 1.85
C GLY A 44 7.65 -4.72 3.22
N TYR A 45 8.63 -5.62 3.24
CA TYR A 45 9.32 -6.10 4.46
C TYR A 45 10.23 -5.07 5.11
N ASP A 46 10.61 -4.02 4.37
CA ASP A 46 11.43 -2.96 4.92
C ASP A 46 10.63 -1.92 5.70
N THR A 47 9.33 -2.17 5.95
CA THR A 47 8.48 -1.38 6.84
C THR A 47 8.18 0.03 6.35
N PHE A 48 8.46 0.33 5.08
CA PHE A 48 8.14 1.61 4.45
C PHE A 48 7.06 1.48 3.38
N ILE A 49 6.20 2.49 3.33
CA ILE A 49 5.47 2.84 2.10
C ILE A 49 6.33 3.84 1.35
N ARG A 50 6.57 3.63 0.07
CA ARG A 50 7.33 4.56 -0.77
C ARG A 50 6.53 5.06 -1.93
N TYR A 51 6.73 6.33 -2.22
CA TYR A 51 6.15 7.03 -3.34
C TYR A 51 7.20 7.32 -4.40
N TRP A 52 6.87 6.97 -5.64
CA TRP A 52 7.74 7.00 -6.80
C TRP A 52 7.15 7.88 -7.88
N ASP A 53 7.95 8.82 -8.38
CA ASP A 53 7.65 9.52 -9.63
C ASP A 53 8.53 8.95 -10.74
N LEU A 54 7.90 8.24 -11.68
CA LEU A 54 8.58 7.53 -12.77
C LEU A 54 9.18 8.45 -13.83
N ARG A 55 8.84 9.75 -13.79
CA ARG A 55 9.46 10.75 -14.68
C ARG A 55 10.83 11.15 -14.17
N ILE A 56 11.10 10.94 -12.89
CA ILE A 56 12.35 11.30 -12.25
C ILE A 56 13.21 10.05 -12.18
N CYS A 57 14.31 10.03 -12.93
CA CYS A 57 15.30 8.95 -12.82
C CYS A 57 16.17 9.20 -11.58
N SER A 58 15.63 8.86 -10.41
CA SER A 58 16.31 8.97 -9.12
C SER A 58 16.51 7.59 -8.50
N ARG A 59 17.64 7.41 -7.81
CA ARG A 59 17.90 6.26 -6.93
C ARG A 59 17.17 6.36 -5.59
N LYS A 60 16.37 7.41 -5.40
CA LYS A 60 15.61 7.67 -4.18
C LYS A 60 14.14 7.81 -4.51
N CYS A 61 13.29 7.27 -3.64
CA CYS A 61 11.87 7.56 -3.66
C CYS A 61 11.63 9.05 -3.35
N VAL A 62 10.50 9.56 -3.81
CA VAL A 62 10.14 10.97 -3.63
C VAL A 62 9.75 11.22 -2.18
N MET A 63 8.97 10.30 -1.58
CA MET A 63 8.59 10.33 -0.17
C MET A 63 8.45 8.91 0.39
N GLU A 64 8.60 8.79 1.70
CA GLU A 64 8.43 7.54 2.44
C GLU A 64 7.64 7.74 3.74
N TRP A 65 6.87 6.72 4.12
CA TRP A 65 6.16 6.64 5.39
C TRP A 65 6.58 5.36 6.11
N GLU A 66 7.10 5.52 7.32
CA GLU A 66 7.57 4.41 8.15
C GLU A 66 6.42 3.83 8.97
N GLU A 67 6.30 2.51 8.97
CA GLU A 67 5.40 1.77 9.84
C GLU A 67 5.91 1.85 11.30
N PRO A 68 5.14 2.45 12.25
CA PRO A 68 5.64 2.71 13.60
C PRO A 68 5.99 1.48 14.45
N HIS A 69 5.50 0.30 14.09
CA HIS A 69 5.73 -0.96 14.81
C HIS A 69 6.81 -1.82 14.14
N ASP A 70 7.61 -1.26 13.23
CA ASP A 70 8.70 -1.95 12.53
C ASP A 70 8.26 -3.30 11.94
N SER A 71 7.03 -3.32 11.41
CA SER A 71 6.36 -4.52 10.90
C SER A 71 6.15 -4.43 9.40
N ALA A 72 6.31 -5.57 8.71
CA ALA A 72 6.15 -5.64 7.26
C ALA A 72 4.74 -5.22 6.83
N LEU A 73 4.66 -4.55 5.69
CA LEU A 73 3.40 -4.13 5.07
C LEU A 73 3.09 -5.05 3.89
N TYR A 74 1.99 -5.79 3.99
CA TYR A 74 1.62 -6.81 3.00
C TYR A 74 0.82 -6.24 1.85
N CYS A 75 0.07 -5.17 2.10
CA CYS A 75 -0.77 -4.57 1.09
C CYS A 75 -0.95 -3.08 1.34
N ILE A 76 -1.15 -2.33 0.25
CA ILE A 76 -1.47 -0.91 0.25
C ILE A 76 -2.58 -0.62 -0.76
N LYS A 77 -3.35 0.43 -0.49
CA LYS A 77 -4.31 1.03 -1.41
C LYS A 77 -4.29 2.53 -1.27
N THR A 78 -4.70 3.25 -2.30
CA THR A 78 -4.86 4.69 -2.27
C THR A 78 -6.18 5.10 -2.90
N ASP A 79 -6.74 6.21 -2.43
CA ASP A 79 -7.88 6.90 -3.05
C ASP A 79 -7.46 7.73 -4.29
N LYS A 80 -6.17 7.71 -4.66
CA LYS A 80 -5.54 8.53 -5.71
C LYS A 80 -5.56 10.03 -5.43
N ASN A 81 -5.93 10.44 -4.22
CA ASN A 81 -6.00 11.85 -3.83
C ASN A 81 -5.00 12.16 -2.72
N HIS A 82 -5.34 11.90 -1.46
CA HIS A 82 -4.47 12.19 -0.31
C HIS A 82 -4.36 11.03 0.65
N MET A 83 -5.22 10.01 0.54
CA MET A 83 -5.29 8.93 1.51
C MET A 83 -4.58 7.67 1.01
N ILE A 84 -3.84 7.04 1.92
CA ILE A 84 -3.28 5.70 1.73
C ILE A 84 -3.81 4.84 2.88
N ALA A 85 -4.18 3.60 2.56
CA ALA A 85 -4.47 2.55 3.53
C ALA A 85 -3.42 1.44 3.41
N SER A 86 -2.92 0.93 4.53
CA SER A 86 -1.94 -0.16 4.55
C SER A 86 -2.35 -1.28 5.51
N GLY A 87 -2.09 -2.52 5.10
CA GLY A 87 -2.28 -3.71 5.92
C GLY A 87 -0.94 -4.24 6.42
N SER A 88 -0.84 -4.44 7.73
CA SER A 88 0.39 -4.87 8.39
C SER A 88 0.40 -6.37 8.67
N SER A 89 1.62 -6.91 8.76
CA SER A 89 1.91 -8.19 9.41
C SER A 89 1.68 -8.17 10.92
N TYR A 90 1.70 -6.98 11.53
CA TYR A 90 1.29 -6.78 12.91
C TYR A 90 -0.21 -7.04 13.03
N TYR A 91 -0.55 -8.13 13.70
CA TYR A 91 -1.83 -8.83 13.70
C TYR A 91 -3.06 -7.93 13.53
N GLY A 92 -3.79 -8.06 12.41
CA GLY A 92 -5.05 -7.37 12.17
C GLY A 92 -4.96 -5.84 12.10
N VAL A 93 -3.76 -5.26 11.98
CA VAL A 93 -3.59 -3.81 11.95
C VAL A 93 -3.73 -3.23 10.56
N VAL A 94 -4.65 -2.28 10.45
CA VAL A 94 -4.80 -1.39 9.31
C VAL A 94 -4.42 0.02 9.73
N ARG A 95 -3.66 0.72 8.88
CA ARG A 95 -3.33 2.13 9.08
C ARG A 95 -3.79 2.99 7.93
N LEU A 96 -4.23 4.20 8.28
CA LEU A 96 -4.50 5.27 7.34
C LEU A 96 -3.40 6.33 7.43
N TRP A 97 -3.05 6.85 6.27
CA TRP A 97 -2.00 7.85 6.08
C TRP A 97 -2.54 8.96 5.20
N ASP A 98 -2.13 10.19 5.50
CA ASP A 98 -2.32 11.35 4.64
C ASP A 98 -0.98 11.69 4.00
N LYS A 99 -0.95 11.73 2.66
CA LYS A 99 0.25 12.01 1.88
C LYS A 99 0.84 13.40 2.15
N ARG A 100 0.07 14.30 2.76
CA ARG A 100 0.52 15.65 3.15
C ARG A 100 1.29 15.65 4.47
N GLN A 101 1.29 14.52 5.19
CA GLN A 101 1.87 14.37 6.52
C GLN A 101 2.83 13.18 6.53
N THR A 102 3.83 13.22 7.40
CA THR A 102 4.81 12.11 7.54
C THR A 102 4.36 11.08 8.55
N ARG A 103 3.39 11.40 9.41
CA ARG A 103 2.90 10.53 10.48
C ARG A 103 1.64 9.79 10.06
N CYS A 104 1.45 8.59 10.61
CA CYS A 104 0.20 7.85 10.51
C CYS A 104 -0.95 8.67 11.11
N LEU A 105 -2.07 8.75 10.40
CA LEU A 105 -3.26 9.45 10.87
C LEU A 105 -4.05 8.62 11.88
N GLN A 106 -4.31 7.37 11.53
CA GLN A 106 -5.20 6.51 12.30
C GLN A 106 -4.80 5.05 12.16
N MET A 107 -4.97 4.31 13.25
CA MET A 107 -4.71 2.87 13.34
C MET A 107 -5.99 2.15 13.79
N PHE A 108 -6.31 1.05 13.12
CA PHE A 108 -7.41 0.17 13.42
C PHE A 108 -6.90 -1.23 13.71
N GLN A 109 -7.19 -1.73 14.91
CA GLN A 109 -6.98 -3.12 15.28
C GLN A 109 -8.29 -3.88 14.98
N LEU A 110 -8.33 -4.63 13.89
CA LEU A 110 -9.57 -5.29 13.44
C LEU A 110 -9.98 -6.46 14.33
N ALA A 111 -8.99 -7.17 14.87
CA ALA A 111 -9.24 -8.34 15.70
C ALA A 111 -8.12 -8.51 16.73
N PRO A 112 -8.37 -8.10 18.00
CA PRO A 112 -7.35 -8.18 19.05
C PRO A 112 -7.02 -9.62 19.46
N THR A 113 -7.90 -10.58 19.14
CA THR A 113 -7.75 -12.00 19.53
C THR A 113 -7.18 -12.90 18.43
N THR A 114 -7.17 -12.46 17.16
CA THR A 114 -6.64 -13.26 16.05
C THR A 114 -5.25 -12.76 15.64
N SER A 115 -4.28 -13.67 15.65
CA SER A 115 -2.89 -13.41 15.32
C SER A 115 -2.65 -13.48 13.79
N SER A 116 -3.52 -12.87 12.98
CA SER A 116 -3.43 -12.96 11.52
C SER A 116 -3.09 -11.61 10.86
N PRO A 117 -2.12 -11.56 9.94
CA PRO A 117 -1.83 -10.38 9.12
C PRO A 117 -3.01 -9.92 8.25
N VAL A 118 -2.98 -8.64 7.86
CA VAL A 118 -3.86 -8.13 6.83
C VAL A 118 -3.23 -8.38 5.46
N TYR A 119 -3.76 -9.35 4.71
CA TYR A 119 -3.20 -9.77 3.42
C TYR A 119 -3.65 -8.91 2.25
N SER A 120 -4.86 -8.36 2.32
CA SER A 120 -5.39 -7.51 1.26
C SER A 120 -6.38 -6.52 1.84
N LEU A 121 -6.44 -5.32 1.25
CA LEU A 121 -7.46 -4.34 1.56
C LEU A 121 -8.06 -3.72 0.30
N SER A 122 -9.24 -3.16 0.46
CA SER A 122 -9.88 -2.26 -0.49
C SER A 122 -10.72 -1.25 0.28
N PHE A 123 -10.69 0.02 -0.10
CA PHE A 123 -11.45 1.05 0.60
C PHE A 123 -12.00 2.10 -0.35
N ASN A 124 -13.00 2.81 0.13
CA ASN A 124 -13.55 4.02 -0.47
C ASN A 124 -13.77 5.08 0.63
N THR A 125 -14.45 6.17 0.31
CA THR A 125 -14.71 7.28 1.25
C THR A 125 -15.63 6.90 2.43
N THR A 126 -16.28 5.75 2.38
CA THR A 126 -17.28 5.30 3.37
C THR A 126 -16.92 4.01 4.07
N HIS A 127 -16.27 3.07 3.38
CA HIS A 127 -15.97 1.74 3.91
C HIS A 127 -14.53 1.32 3.60
N LEU A 128 -13.94 0.54 4.50
CA LEU A 128 -12.71 -0.20 4.29
C LEU A 128 -12.95 -1.67 4.56
N TYR A 129 -12.57 -2.51 3.60
CA TYR A 129 -12.60 -3.96 3.70
C TYR A 129 -11.18 -4.49 3.83
N ALA A 130 -10.97 -5.40 4.78
CA ALA A 130 -9.66 -6.00 5.06
C ALA A 130 -9.79 -7.52 5.19
N ALA A 131 -9.01 -8.24 4.39
CA ALA A 131 -8.98 -9.69 4.38
C ALA A 131 -7.79 -10.21 5.21
N LEU A 132 -8.09 -11.00 6.24
CA LEU A 132 -7.14 -11.79 7.02
C LEU A 132 -7.17 -13.25 6.52
N ALA A 133 -6.46 -14.16 7.17
CA ALA A 133 -6.33 -15.56 6.74
C ALA A 133 -7.68 -16.29 6.55
N SER A 134 -8.66 -16.01 7.40
CA SER A 134 -9.97 -16.70 7.41
C SER A 134 -11.18 -15.77 7.55
N VAL A 135 -10.95 -14.46 7.67
CA VAL A 135 -12.01 -13.48 8.00
C VAL A 135 -11.88 -12.25 7.12
N LEU A 136 -13.02 -11.73 6.67
CA LEU A 136 -13.15 -10.44 6.01
C LEU A 136 -13.78 -9.44 6.98
N PHE A 137 -13.06 -8.37 7.32
CA PHE A 137 -13.59 -7.28 8.12
C PHE A 137 -14.08 -6.14 7.23
N SER A 138 -15.14 -5.48 7.68
CA SER A 138 -15.62 -4.22 7.12
C SER A 138 -15.60 -3.16 8.21
N LEU A 139 -15.05 -2.00 7.87
CA LEU A 139 -15.00 -0.82 8.72
C LEU A 139 -15.80 0.29 8.04
N ASP A 140 -16.81 0.84 8.71
CA ASP A 140 -17.62 1.96 8.19
C ASP A 140 -17.15 3.27 8.82
N PHE A 141 -16.67 4.19 7.99
CA PHE A 141 -16.18 5.52 8.41
C PHE A 141 -17.32 6.49 8.75
N ARG A 142 -18.55 6.19 8.34
CA ARG A 142 -19.73 7.03 8.62
C ARG A 142 -20.30 6.78 10.00
N ALA A 143 -19.97 5.63 10.60
CA ALA A 143 -20.44 5.25 11.91
C ALA A 143 -19.67 6.04 12.99
N THR A 144 -20.08 7.28 13.22
CA THR A 144 -19.73 8.05 14.42
C THR A 144 -20.53 7.53 15.61
N GLY A 145 -20.30 6.28 16.01
CA GLY A 145 -21.03 5.66 17.13
C GLY A 145 -20.49 4.28 17.48
N SER A 146 -20.14 4.12 18.75
CA SER A 146 -19.56 2.93 19.39
C SER A 146 -19.96 1.58 18.76
N GLN A 147 -19.03 0.93 18.07
CA GLN A 147 -19.12 -0.51 17.90
C GLN A 147 -18.38 -1.17 19.08
N SER A 148 -19.13 -1.40 20.16
CA SER A 148 -18.76 -2.39 21.16
C SER A 148 -18.82 -3.77 20.49
N TRP A 149 -17.65 -4.31 20.16
CA TRP A 149 -17.50 -5.69 19.72
C TRP A 149 -17.93 -6.61 20.86
N LYS A 150 -18.90 -7.50 20.60
CA LYS A 150 -19.17 -8.67 21.43
C LYS A 150 -18.44 -9.85 20.83
#